data_AF-A0A959CKY3-F1
#
_entry.id   AF-A0A959CKY3-F1
#
_cell.length_a   1.000
_cell.length_b   1.000
_cell.length_c   1.000
_cell.angle_alpha   90.00
_cell.angle_beta   90.00
_cell.angle_gamma   90.00
#
_symmetry.space_group_name_H-M   'P 1'
#
loop_
_entity.id
_entity.type
_entity.pdbx_description
1 polymer ?
#
loop_
_entity_poly.entity_id
_entity_poly.type
_entity_poly.pdbx_seq_one_letter_code
_entity_poly.pdbx_strand_id
1 'polypeptide(L)'
;MRLATLVLTIIFLPWLAPAQIELSDEQPTQGEAVTINLEKPESMLVVTYRPNSSVARRDTLRAAQPAAAFQWTPRKAGVVSLSTASASRNVSVRFQGLSASGLLVMIVAGTLLFGGAAFAFRVLFRDEEEDETLDIELDHFPDT
;
A
#
# COMPACT_ATOMS: atom_id res chain seq x y z
N MET A 1 -8.16 -22.94 70.39
CA MET A 1 -9.27 -23.04 69.42
C MET A 1 -9.25 -21.79 68.56
N ARG A 2 -9.35 -21.76 67.23
CA ARG A 2 -9.24 -22.71 66.12
C ARG A 2 -9.55 -21.83 64.88
N LEU A 3 -8.71 -21.87 63.84
CA LEU A 3 -8.99 -21.50 62.44
C LEU A 3 -9.38 -20.01 62.16
N ALA A 4 -9.04 -19.36 61.05
CA ALA A 4 -8.67 -19.86 59.74
C ALA A 4 -7.74 -18.87 59.03
N THR A 5 -6.55 -19.33 58.67
CA THR A 5 -5.66 -18.69 57.71
C THR A 5 -6.24 -18.91 56.31
N LEU A 6 -6.80 -17.86 55.71
CA LEU A 6 -7.40 -17.93 54.38
C LEU A 6 -6.31 -17.71 53.34
N VAL A 7 -5.74 -18.81 52.86
CA VAL A 7 -4.74 -18.84 51.79
C VAL A 7 -5.46 -18.57 50.47
N LEU A 8 -5.23 -17.39 49.89
CA LEU A 8 -5.67 -17.00 48.57
C LEU A 8 -4.81 -17.73 47.52
N THR A 9 -5.26 -18.89 47.05
CA THR A 9 -4.62 -19.61 45.94
C THR A 9 -4.94 -18.89 44.62
N ILE A 10 -4.03 -18.03 44.17
CA ILE A 10 -4.06 -17.47 42.82
C ILE A 10 -3.72 -18.60 41.84
N ILE A 11 -4.73 -19.05 41.09
CA ILE A 11 -4.57 -20.03 40.01
C ILE A 11 -3.80 -19.32 38.88
N PHE A 12 -2.52 -19.65 38.72
CA PHE A 12 -1.72 -19.33 37.54
C PHE A 12 -2.24 -20.19 36.37
N LEU A 13 -3.16 -19.65 35.57
CA LEU A 13 -3.46 -20.23 34.26
C LEU A 13 -2.21 -20.02 33.39
N PRO A 14 -1.55 -21.07 32.87
CA PRO A 14 -0.49 -20.89 31.89
C PRO A 14 -1.11 -20.28 30.65
N TRP A 15 -0.78 -19.02 30.38
CA TRP A 15 -1.11 -18.33 29.13
C TRP A 15 -0.40 -19.10 28.01
N LEU A 16 -1.13 -19.96 27.31
CA LEU A 16 -0.64 -20.59 26.08
C LEU A 16 -0.31 -19.47 25.10
N ALA A 17 0.98 -19.27 24.82
CA ALA A 17 1.40 -18.36 23.77
C ALA A 17 0.70 -18.76 22.46
N PRO A 18 0.10 -17.82 21.72
CA PRO A 18 -0.45 -18.13 20.41
C PRO A 18 0.68 -18.64 19.53
N ALA A 19 0.45 -19.74 18.80
CA ALA A 19 1.43 -20.29 17.89
C ALA A 19 1.88 -19.20 16.91
N GLN A 20 3.19 -19.08 16.70
CA GLN A 20 3.76 -17.99 15.91
C GLN A 20 4.02 -18.43 14.46
N ILE A 21 3.72 -17.51 13.53
CA ILE A 21 4.11 -17.60 12.13
C ILE A 21 5.27 -16.62 11.95
N GLU A 22 6.44 -17.11 11.59
CA GLU A 22 7.60 -16.31 11.26
C GLU A 22 7.82 -16.25 9.75
N LEU A 23 8.31 -15.12 9.28
CA LEU A 23 8.70 -14.97 7.88
C LEU A 23 10.21 -14.75 7.83
N SER A 24 10.86 -15.31 6.81
CA SER A 24 12.28 -15.04 6.56
C SER A 24 12.56 -13.57 6.27
N ASP A 25 11.56 -12.84 5.77
CA ASP A 25 11.57 -11.40 5.57
C ASP A 25 10.28 -10.80 6.15
N GLU A 26 10.42 -9.81 7.03
CA GLU A 26 9.28 -9.12 7.64
C GLU A 26 8.53 -8.23 6.66
N GLN A 27 9.17 -7.80 5.57
CA GLN A 27 8.62 -6.89 4.57
C GLN A 27 8.73 -7.48 3.16
N PRO A 28 8.05 -8.60 2.89
CA PRO A 28 8.20 -9.29 1.62
C PRO A 28 7.77 -8.40 0.44
N THR A 29 8.52 -8.45 -0.65
CA THR A 29 8.18 -7.75 -1.89
C THR A 29 7.33 -8.64 -2.78
N GLN A 30 6.38 -8.03 -3.50
CA GLN A 30 5.62 -8.71 -4.53
C GLN A 30 6.56 -9.38 -5.55
N GLY A 31 6.28 -10.64 -5.88
CA GLY A 31 7.05 -11.41 -6.85
C GLY A 31 8.31 -12.10 -6.30
N GLU A 32 8.72 -11.79 -5.07
CA GLU A 32 9.89 -12.42 -4.43
C GLU A 32 9.46 -13.62 -3.58
N ALA A 33 10.19 -14.74 -3.70
CA ALA A 33 9.90 -15.94 -2.91
C ALA A 33 10.35 -15.74 -1.46
N VAL A 34 9.45 -16.01 -0.52
CA VAL A 34 9.65 -15.84 0.92
C VAL A 34 9.36 -17.17 1.61
N THR A 35 10.16 -17.50 2.62
CA THR A 35 9.95 -18.70 3.43
C THR A 35 9.14 -18.34 4.66
N ILE A 36 8.03 -19.05 4.86
CA ILE A 36 7.17 -18.93 6.03
C ILE A 36 7.52 -20.08 6.95
N ASN A 37 8.06 -19.78 8.12
CA ASN A 37 8.36 -20.74 9.17
C ASN A 37 7.19 -20.79 10.15
N LEU A 38 6.78 -22.00 10.51
CA LEU A 38 5.71 -22.27 11.45
C LEU A 38 6.32 -22.90 12.69
N GLU A 39 5.96 -22.39 13.87
CA GLU A 39 6.38 -22.97 15.15
C GLU A 39 5.89 -24.42 15.30
N LYS A 40 4.71 -24.73 14.74
CA LYS A 40 4.14 -26.07 14.69
C LYS A 40 3.99 -26.52 13.24
N PRO A 41 4.40 -27.74 12.88
CA PRO A 41 4.26 -28.23 11.52
C PRO A 41 2.79 -28.40 11.18
N GLU A 42 2.37 -27.82 10.06
CA GLU A 42 0.98 -27.81 9.61
C GLU A 42 0.88 -28.34 8.18
N SER A 43 -0.26 -28.93 7.83
CA SER A 43 -0.50 -29.44 6.48
C SER A 43 -1.05 -28.38 5.51
N MET A 44 -1.58 -27.28 6.06
CA MET A 44 -2.30 -26.27 5.30
C MET A 44 -2.00 -24.86 5.80
N LEU A 45 -1.66 -23.98 4.86
CA LEU A 45 -1.52 -22.55 5.07
C LEU A 45 -2.47 -21.81 4.12
N VAL A 46 -3.35 -20.98 4.68
CA VAL A 46 -4.31 -20.16 3.93
C VAL A 46 -3.81 -18.74 3.86
N VAL A 47 -3.65 -18.24 2.64
CA VAL A 47 -3.19 -16.90 2.32
C VAL A 47 -4.37 -16.10 1.80
N THR A 48 -4.80 -15.08 2.52
CA THR A 48 -5.93 -14.22 2.13
C THR A 48 -5.43 -12.84 1.75
N TYR A 49 -5.58 -12.49 0.48
CA TYR A 49 -5.32 -11.18 -0.07
C TYR A 49 -6.58 -10.31 0.00
N ARG A 50 -6.45 -9.06 0.47
CA ARG A 50 -7.51 -8.05 0.38
C ARG A 50 -7.06 -6.84 -0.45
N PRO A 51 -6.93 -6.98 -1.78
CA PRO A 51 -6.70 -5.83 -2.64
C PRO A 51 -7.93 -4.91 -2.57
N ASN A 52 -7.74 -3.67 -2.13
CA ASN A 52 -8.76 -2.61 -2.11
C ASN A 52 -10.02 -2.93 -1.27
N SER A 53 -9.87 -3.65 -0.15
CA SER A 53 -10.88 -3.84 0.91
C SER A 53 -12.23 -4.49 0.54
N SER A 54 -12.52 -4.80 -0.73
CA SER A 54 -13.84 -5.28 -1.16
C SER A 54 -13.89 -6.73 -1.67
N VAL A 55 -12.78 -7.25 -2.22
CA VAL A 55 -12.72 -8.64 -2.74
C VAL A 55 -11.59 -9.41 -2.06
N ALA A 56 -11.95 -10.37 -1.20
CA ALA A 56 -10.98 -11.27 -0.59
C ALA A 56 -10.63 -12.40 -1.58
N ARG A 57 -9.34 -12.51 -1.96
CA ARG A 57 -8.84 -13.64 -2.73
C ARG A 57 -8.09 -14.57 -1.80
N ARG A 58 -8.45 -15.86 -1.80
CA ARG A 58 -7.79 -16.87 -0.96
C ARG A 58 -6.98 -17.81 -1.82
N ASP A 59 -5.72 -17.97 -1.47
CA ASP A 59 -4.83 -19.01 -1.98
C ASP A 59 -4.55 -19.99 -0.84
N THR A 60 -4.45 -21.28 -1.15
CA THR A 60 -4.19 -22.32 -0.15
C THR A 60 -2.96 -23.11 -0.55
N LEU A 61 -1.96 -23.11 0.33
CA LEU A 61 -0.75 -23.90 0.20
C LEU A 61 -0.96 -25.18 1.01
N ARG A 62 -0.86 -26.33 0.33
CA ARG A 62 -0.99 -27.65 0.96
C ARG A 62 0.32 -28.40 0.82
N ALA A 63 0.78 -28.98 1.92
CA ALA A 63 1.92 -29.90 1.92
C ALA A 63 1.41 -31.35 1.99
N ALA A 64 2.12 -32.27 1.33
CA ALA A 64 1.78 -33.70 1.36
C ALA A 64 1.98 -34.33 2.76
N GLN A 65 2.83 -33.71 3.57
CA GLN A 65 3.09 -34.04 4.98
C GLN A 65 3.11 -32.74 5.80
N PRO A 66 2.86 -32.77 7.12
CA PRO A 66 2.97 -31.58 7.96
C PRO A 66 4.34 -30.92 7.80
N ALA A 67 4.35 -29.67 7.36
CA ALA A 67 5.56 -28.93 7.07
C ALA A 67 5.75 -27.79 8.07
N ALA A 68 6.97 -27.64 8.58
CA ALA A 68 7.35 -26.50 9.41
C ALA A 68 7.71 -25.26 8.58
N ALA A 69 7.89 -25.41 7.27
CA ALA A 69 8.22 -24.32 6.37
C ALA A 69 7.42 -24.40 5.06
N PHE A 70 6.91 -23.26 4.61
CA PHE A 70 6.23 -23.11 3.33
C PHE A 70 6.95 -22.07 2.47
N GLN A 71 7.20 -22.39 1.20
CA GLN A 71 7.68 -21.40 0.25
C GLN A 71 6.48 -20.67 -0.37
N TRP A 72 6.47 -19.35 -0.26
CA TRP A 72 5.38 -18.51 -0.72
C TRP A 72 5.92 -17.33 -1.52
N THR A 73 5.38 -17.14 -2.73
CA THR A 73 5.68 -15.96 -3.56
C THR A 73 4.45 -15.05 -3.58
N PRO A 74 4.49 -13.85 -2.99
CA PRO A 74 3.35 -12.95 -2.95
C PRO A 74 2.99 -12.46 -4.37
N ARG A 75 1.80 -12.80 -4.84
CA ARG A 75 1.34 -12.41 -6.19
C ARG A 75 0.83 -10.97 -6.27
N LYS A 76 0.42 -10.39 -5.15
CA LYS A 76 -0.14 -9.04 -5.05
C LYS A 76 0.44 -8.33 -3.83
N ALA A 77 0.76 -7.04 -4.01
CA ALA A 77 1.11 -6.15 -2.92
C ALA A 77 -0.13 -5.74 -2.08
N GLY A 78 0.12 -5.28 -0.85
CA GLY A 78 -0.90 -4.89 0.12
C GLY A 78 -0.89 -5.78 1.37
N VAL A 79 -1.95 -5.67 2.17
CA VAL A 79 -2.09 -6.45 3.42
C VAL A 79 -2.59 -7.86 3.10
N VAL A 80 -1.82 -8.84 3.53
CA VAL A 80 -2.10 -10.27 3.37
C VAL A 80 -2.26 -10.90 4.74
N SER A 81 -3.31 -11.70 4.92
CA SER A 81 -3.52 -12.47 6.14
C SER A 81 -3.09 -13.91 5.90
N LEU A 82 -2.09 -14.36 6.65
CA LEU A 82 -1.61 -15.73 6.70
C LEU A 82 -2.29 -16.43 7.88
N SER A 83 -2.90 -17.58 7.62
CA SER A 83 -3.60 -18.33 8.66
C SER A 83 -3.37 -19.84 8.52
N THR A 84 -3.15 -20.50 9.64
CA THR A 84 -3.11 -21.95 9.80
C THR A 84 -4.23 -22.37 10.76
N ALA A 85 -4.33 -23.65 11.09
CA ALA A 85 -5.26 -24.11 12.11
C ALA A 85 -4.95 -23.56 13.52
N SER A 86 -3.67 -23.24 13.77
CA SER A 86 -3.14 -22.89 15.10
C SER A 86 -2.72 -21.43 15.24
N ALA A 87 -2.50 -20.71 14.15
CA ALA A 87 -1.93 -19.37 14.15
C ALA A 87 -2.50 -18.47 13.03
N SER A 88 -2.44 -17.15 13.25
CA SER A 88 -2.77 -16.16 12.22
C SER A 88 -1.85 -14.94 12.34
N ARG A 89 -1.32 -14.48 11.21
CA ARG A 89 -0.44 -13.30 11.13
C ARG A 89 -0.80 -12.45 9.92
N ASN A 90 -0.87 -11.14 10.11
CA ASN A 90 -1.00 -10.20 9.00
C ASN A 90 0.39 -9.74 8.57
N VAL A 91 0.60 -9.65 7.27
CA VAL A 91 1.87 -9.27 6.65
C VAL A 91 1.60 -8.19 5.61
N SER A 92 2.44 -7.17 5.60
CA SER A 92 2.41 -6.12 4.58
C SER A 92 3.36 -6.50 3.44
N VAL A 93 2.81 -6.73 2.25
CA VAL A 93 3.59 -7.02 1.05
C VAL A 93 3.84 -5.72 0.29
N ARG A 94 5.11 -5.42 0.00
CA ARG A 94 5.51 -4.21 -0.73
C ARG A 94 5.29 -4.37 -2.23
N PHE A 95 5.04 -3.25 -2.91
CA PHE A 95 4.99 -3.22 -4.37
C PHE A 95 6.37 -3.42 -4.96
N GLN A 96 6.45 -4.17 -6.05
CA GLN A 96 7.67 -4.30 -6.83
C GLN A 96 7.85 -3.03 -7.69
N GLY A 97 8.55 -2.04 -7.13
CA GLY A 97 8.93 -0.81 -7.84
C GLY A 97 7.88 0.32 -7.85
N LEU A 98 8.18 1.37 -8.62
CA LEU A 98 7.33 2.54 -8.82
C LEU A 98 6.10 2.20 -9.67
N SER A 99 4.93 2.65 -9.24
CA SER A 99 3.69 2.46 -10.01
C SER A 99 3.72 3.30 -11.28
N ALA A 100 3.99 2.66 -12.43
CA ALA A 100 4.07 3.32 -13.73
C ALA A 100 2.77 4.04 -14.10
N SER A 101 1.61 3.51 -13.71
CA SER A 101 0.32 4.15 -13.92
C SER A 101 0.17 5.43 -13.11
N GLY A 102 0.66 5.45 -11.86
CA GLY A 102 0.66 6.65 -11.03
C GLY A 102 1.55 7.76 -11.61
N LEU A 103 2.73 7.38 -12.11
CA LEU A 103 3.64 8.31 -12.78
C LEU A 103 3.00 8.91 -14.05
N LEU A 104 2.36 8.07 -14.86
CA LEU A 104 1.70 8.50 -16.09
C LEU A 104 0.55 9.48 -15.80
N VAL A 105 -0.29 9.18 -14.81
CA VAL A 105 -1.36 10.08 -14.37
C VAL A 105 -0.80 11.42 -13.91
N MET A 106 0.29 11.42 -13.13
CA MET A 106 0.93 12.64 -12.66
C MET A 106 1.44 13.49 -13.83
N ILE A 107 2.11 12.88 -14.81
CA ILE A 107 2.63 13.57 -15.99
C ILE A 107 1.47 14.18 -16.81
N VAL A 108 0.43 13.40 -17.09
CA VAL A 108 -0.74 13.86 -17.87
C VAL A 108 -1.48 14.98 -17.14
N ALA A 109 -1.70 14.85 -15.84
CA ALA A 109 -2.33 15.90 -15.05
C ALA A 109 -1.48 17.17 -15.04
N GLY A 110 -0.16 17.03 -14.91
CA GLY A 110 0.79 18.14 -14.99
C GLY A 110 0.73 18.84 -16.34
N THR A 111 0.79 18.11 -17.45
CA THR A 111 0.74 18.73 -18.79
C THR A 111 -0.60 19.40 -19.08
N LEU A 112 -1.71 18.85 -18.61
CA LEU A 112 -3.02 19.50 -18.75
C LEU A 112 -3.10 20.78 -17.91
N LEU A 113 -2.62 20.75 -16.67
CA LEU A 113 -2.68 21.91 -15.77
C LEU A 113 -1.74 23.03 -16.22
N PHE A 114 -0.46 22.71 -16.44
CA PHE A 114 0.54 23.69 -16.88
C PHE A 114 0.37 24.09 -18.35
N GLY A 115 -0.03 23.16 -19.22
CA GLY A 115 -0.33 23.45 -20.62
C GLY A 115 -1.58 24.32 -20.77
N GLY A 116 -2.63 24.07 -19.99
CA GLY A 116 -3.81 24.93 -19.94
C GLY A 116 -3.49 26.33 -19.44
N ALA A 117 -2.67 26.45 -18.40
CA ALA A 117 -2.20 27.75 -17.90
C ALA A 117 -1.37 28.51 -18.95
N ALA A 118 -0.41 27.85 -19.59
CA ALA A 118 0.42 28.45 -20.64
C ALA A 118 -0.41 28.90 -21.86
N PHE A 119 -1.42 28.11 -22.25
CA PHE A 119 -2.35 28.48 -23.32
C PHE A 119 -3.19 29.69 -22.93
N ALA A 120 -3.73 29.72 -21.71
CA ALA A 120 -4.50 30.86 -21.21
C ALA A 120 -3.69 32.16 -21.18
N PHE A 121 -2.43 32.10 -20.71
CA PHE A 121 -1.52 33.25 -20.77
C PHE A 121 -1.24 33.68 -22.20
N ARG A 122 -0.99 32.73 -23.11
CA ARG A 122 -0.77 33.06 -24.53
C ARG A 122 -1.98 33.74 -25.17
N VAL A 123 -3.20 33.34 -24.81
CA VAL A 123 -4.42 34.00 -25.31
C VAL A 123 -4.56 35.39 -24.70
N LEU A 124 -4.41 35.52 -23.38
CA LEU A 124 -4.56 36.79 -22.68
C LEU A 124 -3.60 37.87 -23.19
N PHE A 125 -2.34 37.52 -23.42
CA PHE A 125 -1.32 38.47 -23.89
C PHE A 125 -1.30 38.64 -25.41
N ARG A 126 -2.04 37.82 -26.17
CA ARG A 126 -2.15 38.00 -27.62
C ARG A 126 -3.12 39.11 -27.98
N ASP A 127 -4.14 39.35 -27.16
CA ASP A 127 -5.10 40.43 -27.37
C ASP A 127 -4.51 41.80 -26.98
N GLU A 128 -3.53 41.86 -26.07
CA GLU A 128 -2.86 43.12 -25.68
C GLU A 128 -1.86 43.64 -26.75
N GLU A 129 -1.26 42.75 -27.56
CA GLU A 129 -0.29 43.17 -28.61
C GLU A 129 -0.94 43.72 -29.89
N GLU A 130 -2.21 43.40 -30.16
CA GLU A 130 -2.93 43.91 -31.35
C GLU A 130 -3.50 45.33 -31.16
N ASP A 131 -3.75 45.76 -29.91
CA ASP A 131 -4.33 47.08 -29.60
C ASP A 131 -3.29 48.22 -29.45
N GLU A 132 -2.00 47.93 -29.25
CA GLU A 132 -0.95 48.97 -29.11
C GLU A 132 -0.45 49.55 -30.44
N THR A 133 -0.93 49.05 -31.60
CA THR A 133 -0.47 49.53 -32.92
C THR A 133 -1.40 50.52 -33.62
N LEU A 134 -2.50 50.91 -32.98
CA LEU A 134 -3.44 51.88 -33.54
C LEU A 134 -3.51 53.15 -32.66
N ASP A 135 -3.28 54.28 -33.32
CA ASP A 135 -3.57 55.65 -32.86
C ASP A 135 -2.52 56.36 -31.99
N ILE A 136 -1.29 56.47 -32.50
CA ILE A 136 -0.58 57.75 -32.38
C ILE A 136 -1.01 58.61 -33.58
N GLU A 137 -2.17 59.26 -33.46
CA GLU A 137 -2.61 60.31 -34.37
C GLU A 137 -1.64 61.50 -34.19
N LEU A 138 -0.66 61.57 -35.09
CA LEU A 138 0.42 62.55 -35.11
C LEU A 138 -0.03 63.90 -35.71
N ASP A 139 -1.28 64.32 -35.50
CA ASP A 139 -1.92 65.43 -36.22
C ASP A 139 -2.41 66.58 -35.32
N HIS A 140 -1.75 66.82 -34.17
CA HIS A 140 -1.98 68.06 -33.42
C HIS A 140 -0.70 68.68 -32.85
N PHE A 141 0.17 69.15 -33.74
CA PHE A 141 1.07 70.25 -33.42
C PHE A 141 0.36 71.57 -33.72
N PRO A 142 0.00 72.38 -32.71
CA PRO A 142 -0.36 73.77 -32.97
C PRO A 142 0.93 74.53 -33.33
N ASP A 143 1.05 74.92 -34.60
CA ASP A 143 1.97 75.97 -35.02
C ASP A 143 1.47 77.31 -34.48
N THR A 144 1.89 77.69 -33.27
CA THR A 144 1.93 79.08 -32.79
C THR A 144 3.02 79.28 -31.75
#